data_AF-A0A9P1H0I1-F1
#
_entry.id   AF-A0A9P1H0I1-F1
#
_cell.length_a   1.000
_cell.length_b   1.000
_cell.length_c   1.000
_cell.angle_alpha   90.00
_cell.angle_beta   90.00
_cell.angle_gamma   90.00
#
_symmetry.space_group_name_H-M   'P 1'
#
loop_
_entity.id
_entity.type
_entity.pdbx_description
1 polymer ?
#
loop_
_entity_poly.entity_id
_entity_poly.type
_entity_poly.pdbx_seq_one_letter_code
_entity_poly.pdbx_strand_id
1 'polypeptide(L)'
;MVQVPVQTLHRDPQLLYWILFPITIVMILTGVLRHYAAVFLATAPKKLEKPAMREQRALLHGISVKNNFHVLSRRSFEARRDYLIPAFESGAFLKDPDRKGQPAPNPSLTRVPWTA
;
A
#
# COMPACT_ATOMS: atom_id res chain seq x y z
N MET A 1 -34.26 -32.14 -20.01
CA MET A 1 -34.29 -30.67 -20.16
C MET A 1 -35.15 -30.17 -19.01
N VAL A 2 -34.52 -29.75 -17.92
CA VAL A 2 -35.24 -29.37 -16.70
C VAL A 2 -35.82 -27.98 -16.95
N GLN A 3 -37.13 -27.94 -17.18
CA GLN A 3 -37.89 -26.71 -17.29
C GLN A 3 -37.94 -26.09 -15.89
N VAL A 4 -37.05 -25.13 -15.60
CA VAL A 4 -37.19 -24.31 -14.40
C VAL A 4 -38.51 -23.56 -14.56
N PRO A 5 -39.52 -23.77 -13.70
CA PRO A 5 -40.75 -23.02 -13.80
C PRO A 5 -40.40 -21.55 -13.60
N VAL A 6 -40.58 -20.74 -14.65
CA VAL A 6 -40.51 -19.29 -14.56
C VAL A 6 -41.66 -18.89 -13.66
N GLN A 7 -41.38 -18.74 -12.36
CA GLN A 7 -42.37 -18.26 -11.40
C GLN A 7 -42.69 -16.81 -11.75
N THR A 8 -43.68 -16.61 -12.62
CA THR A 8 -44.27 -15.31 -12.89
C THR A 8 -45.16 -14.94 -11.70
N LEU A 9 -44.52 -14.61 -10.57
CA LEU A 9 -45.14 -13.91 -9.46
C LEU A 9 -45.63 -12.56 -10.02
N HIS A 10 -46.91 -12.48 -10.35
CA HIS A 10 -47.58 -11.24 -10.73
C HIS A 10 -47.66 -10.35 -9.49
N ARG A 11 -46.55 -9.69 -9.17
CA ARG A 11 -46.44 -8.70 -8.10
C ARG A 11 -46.75 -7.35 -8.69
N ASP A 12 -47.60 -6.58 -8.02
CA ASP A 12 -47.91 -5.21 -8.40
C ASP A 12 -46.60 -4.42 -8.61
N PRO A 13 -46.32 -3.96 -9.83
CA PRO A 13 -45.07 -3.26 -10.15
C PRO A 13 -44.85 -2.04 -9.25
N GLN A 14 -45.94 -1.40 -8.84
CA GLN A 14 -45.95 -0.25 -7.95
C GLN A 14 -45.26 -0.55 -6.62
N LEU A 15 -45.58 -1.67 -5.98
CA LEU A 15 -45.01 -2.03 -4.67
C LEU A 15 -43.51 -2.35 -4.76
N LEU A 16 -43.05 -2.88 -5.89
CA LEU A 16 -41.63 -3.10 -6.15
C LEU A 16 -40.87 -1.77 -6.29
N TYR A 17 -41.41 -0.77 -7.00
CA TYR A 17 -40.76 0.54 -7.06
C TYR A 17 -40.68 1.21 -5.69
N TRP A 18 -41.75 1.12 -4.89
CA TRP A 18 -41.80 1.68 -3.53
C TRP A 18 -40.80 1.03 -2.56
N ILE A 19 -40.34 -0.20 -2.79
CA ILE A 19 -39.36 -0.90 -1.93
C ILE A 19 -37.95 -0.88 -2.54
N LEU A 20 -37.83 -1.03 -3.86
CA LEU A 20 -36.55 -1.05 -4.57
C LEU A 20 -35.88 0.33 -4.57
N PHE A 21 -36.66 1.39 -4.71
CA PHE A 21 -36.15 2.75 -4.69
C PHE A 21 -35.51 3.12 -3.33
N PRO A 22 -36.16 2.92 -2.17
CA PRO A 22 -35.52 3.23 -0.90
C PRO A 22 -34.34 2.31 -0.57
N ILE A 23 -34.38 1.02 -0.90
CA ILE A 23 -33.26 0.12 -0.58
C ILE A 23 -31.99 0.48 -1.38
N THR A 24 -32.15 0.85 -2.65
CA THR A 24 -31.02 1.29 -3.48
C THR A 24 -30.45 2.62 -3.01
N ILE A 25 -31.30 3.58 -2.62
CA ILE A 25 -30.87 4.85 -2.03
C ILE A 25 -30.08 4.61 -0.74
N VAL A 26 -30.64 3.85 0.20
CA VAL A 26 -29.99 3.58 1.50
C VAL A 26 -28.66 2.85 1.29
N MET A 27 -28.58 1.91 0.34
CA MET A 27 -27.33 1.21 0.02
C MET A 27 -26.24 2.17 -0.49
N ILE A 28 -26.59 3.09 -1.39
CA ILE A 28 -25.66 4.09 -1.90
C ILE A 28 -25.26 5.05 -0.77
N LEU A 29 -26.21 5.57 -0.01
CA LEU A 29 -25.97 6.52 1.06
C LEU A 29 -25.08 5.94 2.16
N THR A 30 -25.36 4.71 2.60
CA THR A 30 -24.56 4.02 3.62
C THR A 30 -23.19 3.61 3.09
N GLY A 31 -23.07 3.21 1.82
CA GLY A 31 -21.78 2.93 1.17
C GLY A 31 -20.88 4.18 1.12
N VAL A 32 -21.45 5.31 0.69
CA VAL A 32 -20.75 6.60 0.64
C VAL A 32 -20.39 7.08 2.05
N LEU A 33 -21.32 7.00 3.00
CA LEU A 33 -21.09 7.38 4.39
C LEU A 33 -19.98 6.53 5.02
N ARG A 34 -19.99 5.21 4.83
CA ARG A 34 -18.94 4.31 5.31
C ARG A 34 -17.58 4.67 4.71
N HIS A 35 -17.53 4.98 3.41
CA HIS A 35 -16.29 5.37 2.75
C HIS A 35 -15.72 6.65 3.36
N TYR A 36 -16.53 7.70 3.49
CA TYR A 36 -16.08 8.96 4.10
C TYR A 36 -15.74 8.81 5.58
N ALA A 37 -16.50 8.02 6.34
CA ALA A 37 -16.18 7.70 7.73
C ALA A 37 -14.83 6.97 7.83
N ALA A 38 -14.56 6.01 6.94
CA ALA A 38 -13.28 5.31 6.89
C ALA A 38 -12.13 6.26 6.51
N VAL A 39 -12.31 7.16 5.55
CA VAL A 39 -11.30 8.16 5.18
C VAL A 39 -11.06 9.15 6.32
N PHE A 40 -12.09 9.54 7.05
CA PHE A 40 -11.98 10.44 8.19
C PHE A 40 -11.30 9.78 9.40
N LEU A 41 -11.59 8.50 9.65
CA LEU A 41 -10.96 7.68 10.69
C LEU A 41 -9.57 7.18 10.30
N ALA A 42 -9.24 7.19 9.00
CA ALA A 42 -7.91 6.86 8.54
C ALA A 42 -6.95 7.90 9.12
N THR A 43 -6.12 7.46 10.05
CA THR A 43 -5.08 8.30 10.61
C THR A 43 -4.14 8.74 9.48
N ALA A 44 -3.77 10.02 9.49
CA ALA A 44 -2.76 10.51 8.57
C ALA A 44 -1.53 9.59 8.68
N PRO A 45 -0.98 9.10 7.56
CA PRO A 45 0.15 8.18 7.58
C PRO A 45 1.25 8.80 8.44
N LYS A 46 1.71 8.06 9.45
CA LYS A 46 2.69 8.54 10.43
C LYS A 46 3.81 9.24 9.68
N LYS A 47 4.04 10.52 9.98
CA LYS A 47 5.10 11.30 9.33
C LYS A 47 6.41 10.54 9.55
N LEU A 48 6.91 9.92 8.48
CA LEU A 48 8.18 9.21 8.51
C LEU A 48 9.25 10.20 8.93
N GLU A 49 10.01 9.83 9.96
CA GLU A 49 11.16 10.60 10.43
C GLU A 49 12.06 10.97 9.24
N LYS A 50 12.50 12.24 9.18
CA LYS A 50 13.41 12.73 8.12
C LYS A 50 14.56 11.77 7.78
N PRO A 51 15.27 11.16 8.77
CA PRO A 51 16.33 10.20 8.47
C PRO A 51 15.80 8.88 7.85
N ALA A 52 14.63 8.38 8.27
CA ALA A 52 14.01 7.20 7.69
C ALA A 52 13.54 7.43 6.24
N MET A 53 13.02 8.63 5.96
CA MET A 53 12.65 9.04 4.61
C MET A 53 13.88 9.13 3.68
N ARG A 54 15.01 9.63 4.21
CA ARG A 54 16.28 9.68 3.48
C ARG A 54 16.77 8.28 3.13
N GLU A 55 16.72 7.35 4.08
CA GLU A 55 17.08 5.95 3.87
C GLU A 55 16.21 5.30 2.78
N GLN A 56 14.88 5.41 2.91
CA GLN A 56 13.94 4.85 1.95
C GLN A 56 14.17 5.41 0.54
N ARG A 57 14.36 6.72 0.40
CA ARG A 57 14.61 7.36 -0.90
C ARG A 57 15.96 6.96 -1.49
N ALA A 58 17.01 6.88 -0.69
CA ALA A 58 18.32 6.44 -1.14
C ALA A 58 18.27 4.99 -1.64
N LEU A 59 17.57 4.11 -0.93
CA LEU A 59 17.36 2.71 -1.34
C LEU A 59 16.59 2.62 -2.66
N LEU A 60 15.46 3.33 -2.77
CA LEU A 60 14.67 3.37 -4.01
C LEU A 60 15.47 3.93 -5.19
N HIS A 61 16.32 4.93 -4.95
CA HIS A 61 17.21 5.48 -5.96
C HIS A 61 18.22 4.43 -6.45
N GLY A 62 18.86 3.69 -5.54
CA GLY A 62 19.78 2.61 -5.90
C GLY A 62 19.11 1.50 -6.73
N ILE A 63 17.90 1.09 -6.33
CA ILE A 63 17.10 0.10 -7.09
C ILE A 63 16.75 0.65 -8.47
N SER A 64 16.34 1.92 -8.56
CA SER A 64 15.98 2.57 -9.82
C SER A 64 17.18 2.67 -10.78
N VAL A 65 18.36 3.06 -10.30
CA VAL A 65 19.57 3.14 -11.12
C VAL A 65 19.98 1.75 -11.62
N LYS A 66 19.86 0.73 -10.78
CA LYS A 66 20.14 -0.66 -11.16
C LYS A 66 19.15 -1.17 -12.20
N ASN A 67 17.85 -0.91 -12.03
CA ASN A 67 16.81 -1.43 -12.92
C ASN A 67 16.76 -0.69 -14.28
N ASN A 68 17.03 0.62 -14.27
CA ASN A 68 16.94 1.48 -15.45
C ASN A 68 18.28 1.68 -16.17
N PHE A 69 19.25 0.77 -15.99
CA PHE A 69 20.60 0.89 -16.55
C PHE A 69 20.62 1.01 -18.08
N HIS A 70 19.63 0.42 -18.76
CA HIS A 70 19.53 0.40 -20.22
C HIS A 70 19.17 1.76 -20.84
N VAL A 71 18.59 2.68 -20.07
CA VAL A 71 18.22 4.03 -20.52
C VAL A 71 19.36 5.02 -20.32
N LEU A 72 20.32 4.69 -19.45
CA LEU A 72 21.44 5.54 -19.08
C LEU A 72 22.63 5.29 -20.01
N SER A 73 23.34 6.37 -20.40
CA SER A 73 24.64 6.20 -21.05
C SER A 73 25.64 5.61 -20.07
N ARG A 74 26.57 4.79 -20.56
CA ARG A 74 27.55 4.06 -19.74
C ARG A 74 28.28 4.97 -18.74
N ARG A 75 28.79 6.11 -19.22
CA ARG A 75 29.47 7.12 -18.38
C ARG A 75 28.58 7.63 -17.24
N SER A 76 27.31 7.86 -17.54
CA SER A 76 26.36 8.40 -16.58
C SER A 76 25.92 7.36 -15.53
N PHE A 77 25.94 6.08 -15.90
CA PHE A 77 25.71 4.97 -14.98
C PHE A 77 26.91 4.76 -14.04
N GLU A 78 28.13 4.73 -14.60
CA GLU A 78 29.37 4.58 -13.84
C GLU A 78 29.52 5.71 -12.80
N ALA A 79 29.31 6.98 -13.19
CA ALA A 79 29.37 8.11 -12.25
C ALA A 79 28.37 8.00 -11.08
N ARG A 80 27.15 7.50 -11.33
CA ARG A 80 26.14 7.30 -10.27
C ARG A 80 26.46 6.11 -9.39
N ARG A 81 26.96 5.02 -9.98
CA ARG A 81 27.42 3.83 -9.26
C ARG A 81 28.57 4.18 -8.31
N ASP A 82 29.55 4.92 -8.81
CA ASP A 82 30.75 5.28 -8.06
C ASP A 82 30.45 6.25 -6.91
N TYR A 83 29.35 7.03 -7.00
CA TYR A 83 28.84 7.81 -5.88
C TYR A 83 28.03 6.96 -4.87
N LEU A 84 27.17 6.08 -5.36
CA LEU A 84 26.21 5.35 -4.51
C LEU A 84 26.86 4.23 -3.69
N ILE A 85 27.81 3.47 -4.26
CA ILE A 85 28.50 2.39 -3.56
C ILE A 85 29.17 2.86 -2.27
N PRO A 86 30.09 3.86 -2.29
CA PRO A 86 30.75 4.31 -1.06
C PRO A 86 29.79 4.99 -0.09
N ALA A 87 28.72 5.62 -0.59
CA ALA A 87 27.72 6.26 0.25
C ALA A 87 26.83 5.24 1.01
N PHE A 88 26.60 4.06 0.42
CA PHE A 88 25.95 2.94 1.11
C PHE A 88 26.89 2.24 2.10
N GLU A 89 28.15 1.99 1.72
CA GLU A 89 29.16 1.37 2.60
C GLU A 89 29.49 2.25 3.81
N SER A 90 29.60 3.57 3.61
CA SER A 90 29.80 4.53 4.69
C SER A 90 28.58 4.74 5.58
N GLY A 91 27.42 4.14 5.26
CA GLY A 91 26.20 4.28 6.03
C GLY A 91 25.63 5.70 6.07
N ALA A 92 26.02 6.57 5.12
CA ALA A 92 25.61 7.98 5.09
C ALA A 92 24.08 8.16 4.97
N PHE A 93 23.39 7.16 4.42
CA PHE A 93 21.94 7.16 4.25
C PHE A 93 21.19 6.41 5.36
N LEU A 94 21.89 5.76 6.30
CA LEU A 94 21.25 5.00 7.38
C LEU A 94 20.56 5.95 8.36
N LYS A 95 19.41 5.53 8.90
CA LYS A 95 18.67 6.31 9.89
C LYS A 95 19.50 6.58 11.16
N ASP A 96 20.26 5.58 11.59
CA ASP A 96 21.15 5.62 12.75
C ASP A 96 22.58 5.29 12.29
N PRO A 97 23.49 6.27 12.19
CA PRO A 97 24.85 6.04 11.68
C PRO A 97 25.70 5.09 12.54
N ASP A 98 25.34 4.92 13.82
CA ASP A 98 25.99 4.01 14.77
C ASP A 98 25.49 2.55 14.67
N ARG A 99 24.45 2.30 13.87
CA ARG A 99 23.84 0.97 13.69
C ARG A 99 24.37 0.22 12.46
N LYS A 100 25.55 0.61 11.94
CA LYS A 100 26.23 -0.11 10.85
C LYS A 100 26.36 -1.59 11.20
N GLY A 101 25.74 -2.45 10.39
CA GLY A 101 25.82 -3.90 10.55
C GLY A 101 24.78 -4.54 11.48
N GLN A 102 23.89 -3.77 12.10
CA GLN A 102 22.74 -4.35 12.81
C GLN A 102 21.58 -4.57 11.83
N PRO A 103 21.04 -5.80 11.71
CA PRO A 103 19.87 -6.03 10.88
C PRO A 103 18.71 -5.17 11.37
N ALA A 104 17.97 -4.56 10.44
CA ALA A 104 16.73 -3.88 10.75
C ALA A 104 15.86 -4.82 11.61
N PRO A 105 15.23 -4.34 12.71
CA PRO A 105 14.38 -5.18 13.54
C PRO A 105 13.32 -5.82 12.65
N ASN A 106 13.48 -7.11 12.39
CA ASN A 106 12.61 -7.83 11.50
C ASN A 106 11.24 -7.94 12.21
N PRO A 107 10.16 -7.34 11.68
CA PRO A 107 8.85 -7.40 12.32
C PRO A 107 8.26 -8.82 12.34
N SER A 108 8.89 -9.82 11.70
CA SER A 108 8.44 -11.22 11.70
C SER A 108 9.14 -12.13 12.74
N LEU A 109 9.99 -11.60 13.62
CA LEU A 109 10.67 -12.39 14.68
C LEU A 109 10.08 -12.26 16.09
N THR A 110 8.91 -11.66 16.26
CA THR A 110 8.09 -11.92 17.46
C THR A 110 7.42 -13.28 17.30
N ARG A 111 8.21 -14.33 17.52
CA ARG A 111 7.74 -15.71 17.64
C ARG A 111 6.79 -15.76 18.83
N VAL A 112 5.48 -15.72 18.58
CA VAL A 112 4.45 -16.02 19.58
C VAL A 112 4.77 -17.40 20.18
N PRO A 113 5.06 -17.50 21.49
CA PRO A 113 5.25 -18.80 22.11
C PRO A 113 3.86 -19.44 22.27
N TRP A 114 3.47 -20.31 21.34
CA TRP A 114 2.36 -21.24 21.57
C TRP A 114 2.83 -22.36 22.50
N THR A 115 3.01 -22.03 23.77
CA THR A 115 3.11 -22.99 24.87
C THR A 115 2.55 -22.33 26.13
N ALA A 116 1.25 -22.51 26.37
CA ALA A 116 0.62 -22.54 27.68
C ALA A 116 -0.69 -23.33 27.55
#